data_AF-A0A961AME9-F1
#
_entry.id   AF-A0A961AME9-F1
#
_cell.length_a   1.000
_cell.length_b   1.000
_cell.length_c   1.000
_cell.angle_alpha   90.00
_cell.angle_beta   90.00
_cell.angle_gamma   90.00
#
_symmetry.space_group_name_H-M   'P 1'
#
loop_
_entity.id
_entity.type
_entity.pdbx_description
1 polymer ?
#
loop_
_entity_poly.entity_id
_entity_poly.type
_entity_poly.pdbx_seq_one_letter_code
_entity_poly.pdbx_strand_id
1 'polypeptide(L)'
;MNSPSQLGGSVALGLLFMFSLPPSTHAEPPEYPQARRSDHTDMLHGESVADPYRWMEEIDAPETRRWIEAQSALTRRTLDALLER
;
A
#
# COMPACT_ATOMS: atom_id res chain seq x y z
N MET A 1 11.10 -56.13 -50.97
CA MET A 1 11.68 -54.89 -51.52
C MET A 1 12.09 -54.03 -50.33
N ASN A 2 13.39 -53.88 -50.11
CA ASN A 2 13.98 -53.16 -48.99
C ASN A 2 13.87 -51.64 -49.18
N SER A 3 13.58 -50.90 -48.11
CA SER A 3 14.13 -49.55 -47.90
C SER A 3 14.30 -49.29 -46.40
N PRO A 4 15.32 -48.51 -46.01
CA PRO A 4 16.04 -48.67 -44.75
C PRO A 4 15.72 -47.59 -43.70
N SER A 5 16.12 -47.89 -42.47
CA SER A 5 16.27 -47.00 -41.32
C SER A 5 17.31 -45.90 -41.52
N GLN A 6 17.14 -44.73 -40.88
CA GLN A 6 18.04 -44.13 -39.87
C GLN A 6 17.98 -42.58 -39.81
N LEU A 7 17.84 -42.08 -38.57
CA LEU A 7 18.58 -40.98 -37.90
C LEU A 7 18.66 -39.55 -38.47
N GLY A 8 18.15 -38.61 -37.65
CA GLY A 8 19.00 -37.56 -37.05
C GLY A 8 18.88 -36.14 -37.62
N GLY A 9 18.73 -35.14 -36.74
CA GLY A 9 19.15 -33.76 -37.07
C GLY A 9 18.45 -32.60 -36.35
N SER A 10 19.08 -32.15 -35.27
CA SER A 10 19.25 -30.75 -34.87
C SER A 10 18.08 -29.92 -34.32
N VAL A 11 18.11 -29.82 -32.99
CA VAL A 11 17.71 -28.67 -32.18
C VAL A 11 18.63 -27.48 -32.47
N ALA A 12 18.08 -26.34 -32.90
CA ALA A 12 18.63 -24.98 -32.77
C ALA A 12 17.57 -23.99 -33.32
N LEU A 13 17.33 -22.77 -32.85
CA LEU A 13 18.05 -21.88 -31.95
C LEU A 13 17.14 -20.66 -31.69
N GLY A 14 17.00 -20.24 -30.43
CA GLY A 14 16.75 -18.84 -30.06
C GLY A 14 15.30 -18.33 -30.15
N LEU A 15 14.46 -18.74 -29.21
CA LEU A 15 13.28 -17.95 -28.83
C LEU A 15 13.76 -16.57 -28.35
N LEU A 16 13.51 -15.51 -29.12
CA LEU A 16 13.64 -14.13 -28.66
C LEU A 16 12.53 -13.88 -27.62
N PHE A 17 12.82 -14.16 -26.35
CA PHE A 17 11.99 -13.70 -25.23
C PHE A 17 12.15 -12.17 -25.15
N MET A 18 11.25 -11.43 -25.82
CA MET A 18 11.04 -10.03 -25.48
C MET A 18 10.71 -9.95 -23.99
N PHE A 19 11.58 -9.30 -23.23
CA PHE A 19 11.36 -9.03 -21.81
C PHE A 19 10.21 -8.02 -21.71
N SER A 20 8.97 -8.53 -21.61
CA SER A 20 7.81 -7.73 -21.27
C SER A 20 8.06 -7.16 -19.87
N LEU A 21 8.33 -5.85 -19.76
CA LEU A 21 8.31 -5.21 -18.45
C LEU A 21 6.90 -5.42 -17.87
N PRO A 22 6.76 -6.05 -16.69
CA PRO A 22 5.45 -6.10 -16.06
C PRO A 22 4.98 -4.64 -15.87
N PRO A 23 3.69 -4.35 -16.10
CA PRO A 23 3.17 -3.02 -15.84
C PRO A 23 3.53 -2.66 -14.39
N SER A 24 4.09 -1.48 -14.19
CA SER A 24 4.34 -0.95 -12.86
C SER A 24 2.99 -0.80 -12.16
N THR A 25 2.60 -1.79 -11.37
CA THR A 25 1.43 -1.71 -10.51
C THR A 25 1.71 -0.62 -9.48
N HIS A 26 1.24 0.60 -9.75
CA HIS A 26 1.11 1.59 -8.69
C HIS A 26 0.10 1.01 -7.70
N ALA A 27 0.54 0.80 -6.46
CA ALA A 27 -0.38 0.44 -5.40
C ALA A 27 -1.40 1.58 -5.27
N GLU A 28 -2.68 1.23 -5.32
CA GLU A 28 -3.76 2.19 -5.08
C GLU A 28 -3.54 2.83 -3.70
N PRO A 29 -3.67 4.16 -3.56
CA PRO A 29 -3.48 4.81 -2.27
C PRO A 29 -4.44 4.21 -1.24
N PRO A 30 -3.95 3.93 -0.01
CA PRO A 30 -4.79 3.32 1.00
C PRO A 30 -5.92 4.26 1.42
N GLU A 31 -7.08 3.69 1.74
CA GLU A 31 -8.14 4.43 2.40
C GLU A 31 -7.74 4.71 3.86
N TYR A 32 -7.64 6.00 4.22
CA TYR A 32 -7.27 6.42 5.56
C TYR A 32 -8.48 6.46 6.50
N PRO A 33 -8.32 6.06 7.78
CA PRO A 33 -9.35 6.24 8.79
C PRO A 33 -9.77 7.71 8.92
N GLN A 34 -11.08 7.96 8.90
CA GLN A 34 -11.63 9.30 9.05
C GLN A 34 -11.30 9.87 10.43
N ALA A 35 -10.76 11.09 10.45
CA ALA A 35 -10.56 11.88 11.66
C ALA A 35 -11.64 12.96 11.74
N ARG A 36 -12.43 12.98 12.81
CA ARG A 36 -13.39 14.06 13.04
C ARG A 36 -12.64 15.38 13.16
N ARG A 37 -13.12 16.40 12.47
CA ARG A 37 -12.70 17.79 12.67
C ARG A 37 -13.64 18.44 13.69
N SER A 38 -13.08 19.13 14.66
CA SER A 38 -13.81 19.98 15.59
C SER A 38 -13.61 21.45 15.22
N ASP A 39 -14.44 22.32 15.78
CA ASP A 39 -14.32 23.78 15.60
C ASP A 39 -13.42 24.43 16.67
N HIS A 40 -12.62 23.63 17.40
CA HIS A 40 -11.78 24.13 18.47
C HIS A 40 -10.74 25.12 17.93
N THR A 41 -10.61 26.25 18.63
CA THR A 41 -9.78 27.39 18.24
C THR A 41 -9.22 28.04 19.49
N ASP A 42 -7.92 28.28 19.49
CA ASP A 42 -7.21 28.96 20.57
C ASP A 42 -6.90 30.42 20.21
N MET A 43 -6.70 31.25 21.22
CA MET A 43 -6.24 32.62 21.06
C MET A 43 -4.79 32.73 21.54
N LEU A 44 -3.85 32.86 20.61
CA LEU A 44 -2.41 32.91 20.88
C LEU A 44 -1.87 34.28 20.48
N HIS A 45 -1.41 35.06 21.45
CA HIS A 45 -0.88 36.42 21.23
C HIS A 45 -1.84 37.38 20.49
N GLY A 46 -3.15 37.20 20.68
CA GLY A 46 -4.18 37.99 20.00
C GLY A 46 -4.58 37.46 18.62
N GLU A 47 -3.97 36.37 18.17
CA GLU A 47 -4.30 35.68 16.92
C GLU A 47 -5.13 34.42 17.17
N SER A 48 -6.15 34.22 16.32
CA SER A 48 -7.03 33.04 16.37
C SER A 48 -6.39 31.87 15.61
N VAL A 49 -6.18 30.73 16.27
CA VAL A 49 -5.51 29.55 15.71
C VAL A 49 -6.41 28.33 15.84
N ALA A 50 -6.91 27.82 14.72
CA ALA A 50 -7.77 26.63 14.69
C ALA A 50 -6.95 25.36 14.94
N ASP A 51 -7.37 24.57 15.93
CA ASP A 51 -6.85 23.24 16.21
C ASP A 51 -7.98 22.22 16.13
N PRO A 52 -8.35 21.80 14.90
CA PRO A 52 -9.51 20.94 14.70
C PRO A 52 -9.35 19.54 15.31
N TYR A 53 -8.13 19.14 15.69
CA TYR A 53 -7.82 17.81 16.19
C TYR A 53 -7.39 17.79 17.66
N ARG A 54 -7.61 18.88 18.43
CA ARG A 54 -7.38 18.97 19.88
C ARG A 54 -7.90 17.76 20.67
N TRP A 55 -9.01 17.16 20.24
CA TRP A 55 -9.59 15.97 20.87
C TRP A 55 -8.65 14.74 20.89
N MET A 56 -7.68 14.68 19.98
CA MET A 56 -6.70 13.59 19.92
C MET A 56 -5.63 13.68 21.02
N GLU A 57 -5.51 14.81 21.72
CA GLU A 57 -4.57 14.97 22.84
C GLU A 57 -5.01 14.14 24.06
N GLU A 58 -6.32 13.87 24.19
CA GLU A 58 -6.87 12.97 25.20
C GLU A 58 -6.73 11.52 24.74
N ILE A 59 -5.53 10.95 24.95
CA ILE A 59 -5.17 9.60 24.48
C ILE A 59 -6.08 8.50 25.05
N ASP A 60 -6.66 8.75 26.23
CA ASP A 60 -7.53 7.80 26.92
C ASP A 60 -9.01 7.95 26.54
N ALA A 61 -9.36 8.95 25.72
CA ALA A 61 -10.72 9.10 25.23
C ALA A 61 -11.11 7.94 24.30
N PRO A 62 -12.35 7.41 24.39
CA PRO A 62 -12.80 6.35 23.50
C PRO A 62 -12.77 6.70 22.00
N GLU A 63 -12.88 7.98 21.64
CA GLU A 63 -12.74 8.43 20.25
C GLU A 63 -11.29 8.29 19.77
N THR A 64 -10.33 8.75 20.58
CA THR A 64 -8.89 8.72 20.26
C THR A 64 -8.39 7.30 20.13
N ARG A 65 -8.75 6.42 21.07
CA ARG A 65 -8.38 5.00 20.99
C ARG A 65 -8.91 4.32 19.72
N ARG A 66 -10.19 4.54 19.36
CA ARG A 66 -10.77 4.00 18.12
C ARG A 66 -10.03 4.48 16.88
N TRP A 67 -9.64 5.76 16.85
CA TRP A 67 -8.89 6.30 15.72
C TRP A 67 -7.48 5.72 15.64
N ILE A 68 -6.77 5.58 16.77
CA ILE A 68 -5.44 4.94 16.85
C ILE A 68 -5.50 3.48 16.38
N GLU A 69 -6.50 2.73 16.81
CA GLU A 69 -6.70 1.33 16.41
C GLU A 69 -6.91 1.21 14.89
N ALA A 70 -7.74 2.08 14.31
CA ALA A 70 -7.97 2.09 12.87
C ALA A 70 -6.70 2.42 12.06
N GLN A 71 -5.91 3.41 12.52
CA GLN A 71 -4.63 3.75 11.89
C GLN A 71 -3.63 2.61 12.01
N SER A 72 -3.52 2.02 13.20
CA SER A 72 -2.62 0.88 13.47
C SER A 72 -2.97 -0.31 12.59
N ALA A 73 -4.26 -0.61 12.42
CA ALA A 73 -4.72 -1.69 11.55
C ALA A 73 -4.36 -1.43 10.08
N LEU A 74 -4.52 -0.20 9.59
CA LEU A 74 -4.07 0.17 8.25
C LEU A 74 -2.56 -0.04 8.10
N THR A 75 -1.76 0.51 9.01
CA THR A 75 -0.30 0.39 8.97
C THR A 75 0.14 -1.07 8.97
N ARG A 76 -0.46 -1.90 9.83
CA ARG A 76 -0.11 -3.33 9.89
C ARG A 76 -0.37 -4.04 8.57
N ARG A 77 -1.58 -3.90 8.01
CA ARG A 77 -1.89 -4.48 6.68
C ARG A 77 -0.90 -4.03 5.60
N THR A 78 -0.51 -2.75 5.61
CA THR A 78 0.46 -2.23 4.63
C THR A 78 1.85 -2.83 4.81
N LEU A 79 2.34 -2.95 6.04
CA LEU A 79 3.65 -3.53 6.32
C LEU A 79 3.68 -5.04 6.04
N ASP A 80 2.62 -5.76 6.38
CA ASP A 80 2.49 -7.19 6.13
C ASP A 80 2.57 -7.47 4.62
N ALA A 81 1.88 -6.66 3.81
CA ALA A 81 1.94 -6.77 2.34
C ALA A 81 3.33 -6.47 1.73
N LEU A 82 4.22 -5.78 2.46
CA LEU A 82 5.61 -5.54 2.03
C LEU A 82 6.55 -6.66 2.46
N LEU A 83 6.30 -7.29 3.61
CA LEU A 83 7.14 -8.37 4.16
C LEU A 83 6.81 -9.74 3.57
N GLU A 84 5.64 -9.93 2.98
CA GLU A 84 5.28 -11.13 2.20
C GLU A 84 5.85 -11.14 0.76
N ARG A 85 6.76 -10.22 0.43
CA ARG A 85 7.55 -10.22 -0.82
C ARG A 85 8.96 -10.77 -0.66
#